data_AF-A0A8J2TG82-F1
#
_entry.id   AF-A0A8J2TG82-F1
#
_cell.length_a   1.000
_cell.length_b   1.000
_cell.length_c   1.000
_cell.angle_alpha   90.00
_cell.angle_beta   90.00
_cell.angle_gamma   90.00
#
_symmetry.space_group_name_H-M   'P 1'
#
loop_
_entity.id
_entity.type
_entity.pdbx_description
1 polymer ?
#
loop_
_entity_poly.entity_id
_entity_poly.type
_entity_poly.pdbx_seq_one_letter_code
_entity_poly.pdbx_strand_id
1 'polypeptide(L)'
;MIEDTMPNKRRTRQQTQQFFCPICQQRLWRSGGTKYHLYYQGKAEIQEKLNITSKRASFIATHHPVYVDANVWLEEFFCKVDLKMWLRLSKASDGLLHSRLATQADWERSVKTPDPDLPNSTVSEFTYRMSRRTGQHLARYEM
;
A
#
# COMPACT_ATOMS: atom_id res chain seq x y z
N MET A 1 -28.04 -47.63 8.73
CA MET A 1 -26.66 -47.13 8.61
C MET A 1 -26.75 -45.79 7.91
N ILE A 2 -26.64 -44.69 8.65
CA ILE A 2 -26.73 -43.33 8.10
C ILE A 2 -25.28 -42.90 7.88
N GLU A 3 -24.89 -42.73 6.63
CA GLU A 3 -23.59 -42.18 6.26
C GLU A 3 -23.63 -40.66 6.46
N ASP A 4 -23.02 -40.20 7.54
CA ASP A 4 -22.73 -38.79 7.75
C ASP A 4 -21.67 -38.32 6.75
N THR A 5 -22.12 -37.76 5.62
CA THR A 5 -21.26 -37.01 4.70
C THR A 5 -20.74 -35.76 5.40
N MET A 6 -19.48 -35.78 5.85
CA MET A 6 -18.78 -34.60 6.34
C MET A 6 -18.82 -33.49 5.28
N PRO A 7 -19.31 -32.27 5.58
CA PRO A 7 -19.28 -31.18 4.63
C PRO A 7 -17.83 -30.80 4.33
N ASN A 8 -17.48 -30.93 3.05
CA ASN A 8 -16.16 -30.71 2.50
C ASN A 8 -15.58 -29.35 2.97
N LYS A 9 -14.41 -29.43 3.59
CA LYS A 9 -13.72 -28.38 4.33
C LYS A 9 -13.32 -27.23 3.39
N ARG A 10 -14.04 -26.10 3.48
CA ARG A 10 -13.69 -24.73 3.01
C ARG A 10 -12.74 -24.65 1.79
N ARG A 11 -13.29 -24.85 0.58
CA ARG A 11 -12.57 -24.64 -0.69
C ARG A 11 -12.80 -23.24 -1.28
N THR A 12 -12.70 -22.19 -0.44
CA THR A 12 -12.86 -20.79 -0.86
C THR A 12 -11.75 -19.89 -0.31
N ARG A 13 -10.51 -20.39 -0.24
CA ARG A 13 -9.36 -19.49 -0.23
C ARG A 13 -9.25 -18.94 -1.65
N GLN A 14 -10.01 -17.88 -1.96
CA GLN A 14 -9.86 -17.12 -3.20
C GLN A 14 -8.36 -16.93 -3.45
N GLN A 15 -7.89 -17.33 -4.64
CA GLN A 15 -6.49 -17.23 -4.99
C GLN A 15 -6.05 -15.79 -4.76
N THR A 16 -5.31 -15.59 -3.67
CA THR A 16 -4.85 -14.27 -3.29
C THR A 16 -3.82 -13.86 -4.33
N GLN A 17 -4.07 -12.77 -5.04
CA GLN A 17 -3.18 -12.31 -6.10
C GLN A 17 -1.73 -12.23 -5.59
N GLN A 18 -0.81 -12.74 -6.39
CA GLN A 18 0.61 -12.72 -6.09
C GLN A 18 1.23 -11.41 -6.59
N PHE A 19 2.13 -10.84 -5.81
CA PHE A 19 2.89 -9.64 -6.15
C PHE A 19 4.37 -9.99 -6.26
N PHE A 20 5.10 -9.28 -7.10
CA PHE A 20 6.51 -9.53 -7.37
C PHE A 20 7.33 -8.26 -7.15
N CYS A 21 8.54 -8.43 -6.63
CA CYS A 21 9.47 -7.34 -6.40
C CYS A 21 9.94 -6.78 -7.75
N PRO A 22 9.89 -5.45 -7.98
CA PRO A 22 10.39 -4.86 -9.21
C PRO A 22 11.93 -4.93 -9.33
N ILE A 23 12.65 -5.14 -8.23
CA ILE A 23 14.12 -5.19 -8.18
C ILE A 23 14.62 -6.62 -8.42
N CYS A 24 14.24 -7.57 -7.55
CA CYS A 24 14.76 -8.94 -7.60
C CYS A 24 13.79 -9.97 -8.22
N GLN A 25 12.61 -9.53 -8.66
CA GLN A 25 11.56 -10.36 -9.28
C GLN A 25 11.05 -11.52 -8.41
N GLN A 26 11.43 -11.57 -7.14
CA GLN A 26 10.92 -12.56 -6.20
C GLN A 26 9.50 -12.21 -5.73
N ARG A 27 8.77 -13.24 -5.29
CA ARG A 27 7.44 -13.07 -4.72
C ARG A 27 7.49 -12.21 -3.46
N LEU A 28 6.62 -11.22 -3.41
CA LEU A 28 6.39 -10.38 -2.24
C LEU A 28 5.36 -10.97 -1.30
N TRP A 29 5.56 -10.71 -0.02
CA TRP A 29 4.64 -11.05 1.06
C TRP A 29 3.91 -9.80 1.52
N ARG A 30 2.58 -9.86 1.57
CA ARG A 30 1.79 -8.77 2.15
C ARG A 30 2.01 -8.76 3.66
N SER A 31 2.32 -7.57 4.20
CA SER A 31 2.40 -7.35 5.64
C SER A 31 1.04 -7.60 6.34
N GLY A 32 -0.07 -7.34 5.62
CA GLY A 32 -1.42 -7.37 6.20
C GLY A 32 -1.73 -6.13 7.05
N GLY A 33 -0.89 -5.10 6.98
CA GLY A 33 -1.08 -3.83 7.68
C GLY A 33 -2.18 -2.94 7.11
N THR A 34 -2.25 -1.72 7.66
CA THR A 34 -3.25 -0.70 7.27
C THR A 34 -3.12 -0.32 5.79
N LYS A 35 -4.26 -0.17 5.12
CA LYS A 35 -4.34 0.38 3.77
C LYS A 35 -4.45 1.89 3.85
N TYR A 36 -3.53 2.60 3.22
CA TYR A 36 -3.52 4.06 3.23
C TYR A 36 -4.07 4.59 1.92
N HIS A 37 -5.36 4.88 1.92
CA HIS A 37 -6.06 5.34 0.72
C HIS A 37 -5.57 6.71 0.26
N LEU A 38 -5.48 6.88 -1.06
CA LEU A 38 -5.10 8.15 -1.65
C LEU A 38 -6.30 9.08 -1.73
N TYR A 39 -6.06 10.38 -1.59
CA TYR A 39 -7.07 11.41 -1.81
C TYR A 39 -6.72 12.32 -2.99
N TYR A 40 -7.75 12.93 -3.56
CA TYR A 40 -7.68 13.87 -4.66
C TYR A 40 -8.43 15.14 -4.30
N GLN A 41 -7.96 16.28 -4.79
CA GLN A 41 -8.53 17.59 -4.50
C GLN A 41 -8.84 18.37 -5.77
N GLY A 42 -10.00 19.00 -5.77
CA GLY A 42 -10.45 19.82 -6.89
C GLY A 42 -10.86 19.02 -8.11
N LYS A 43 -11.55 19.72 -9.02
CA LYS A 43 -12.19 19.10 -10.18
C LYS A 43 -11.21 18.45 -11.15
N ALA A 44 -10.11 19.14 -11.48
CA ALA A 44 -9.18 18.70 -12.51
C ALA A 44 -8.50 17.39 -12.13
N GLU A 45 -8.01 17.30 -10.90
CA GLU A 45 -7.34 16.10 -10.39
C GLU A 45 -8.31 14.92 -10.29
N ILE A 46 -9.52 15.15 -9.73
CA ILE A 46 -10.56 14.11 -9.64
C ILE A 46 -10.93 13.60 -11.05
N GLN A 47 -11.06 14.49 -12.03
CA GLN A 47 -11.37 14.12 -13.40
C GLN A 47 -10.27 13.24 -14.01
N GLU A 48 -9.01 13.65 -13.88
CA GLU A 48 -7.86 12.94 -14.41
C GLU A 48 -7.67 11.57 -13.75
N LYS A 49 -7.71 11.52 -12.42
CA LYS A 49 -7.37 10.30 -11.66
C LYS A 49 -8.48 9.26 -11.68
N LEU A 50 -9.75 9.67 -11.65
CA LEU A 50 -10.88 8.74 -11.73
C LEU A 50 -11.31 8.43 -13.17
N ASN A 51 -10.73 9.12 -14.16
CA ASN A 51 -11.10 9.01 -15.57
C ASN A 51 -12.63 9.16 -15.79
N ILE A 52 -13.22 10.18 -15.16
CA ILE A 52 -14.67 10.45 -15.22
C ILE A 52 -14.98 11.70 -16.04
N THR A 53 -16.25 11.88 -16.40
CA THR A 53 -16.69 13.07 -17.11
C THR A 53 -16.54 14.33 -16.26
N SER A 54 -16.28 15.46 -16.92
CA SER A 54 -16.12 16.76 -16.26
C SER A 54 -17.32 17.14 -15.37
N LYS A 55 -18.55 16.80 -15.79
CA LYS A 55 -19.76 17.04 -15.02
C LYS A 55 -19.78 16.26 -13.71
N ARG A 56 -19.37 14.98 -13.74
CA ARG A 56 -19.29 14.13 -12.56
C ARG A 56 -18.17 14.58 -11.63
N ALA A 57 -17.02 14.98 -12.18
CA ALA A 57 -15.91 15.54 -11.41
C ALA A 57 -16.30 16.85 -10.72
N SER A 58 -17.01 17.76 -11.40
CA SER A 58 -17.54 18.99 -10.79
C SER A 58 -18.43 18.66 -9.59
N PHE A 59 -19.38 17.73 -9.76
CA PHE A 59 -20.31 17.35 -8.71
C PHE A 59 -19.58 16.81 -7.47
N ILE A 60 -18.62 15.89 -7.66
CA ILE A 60 -17.82 15.35 -6.56
C ILE A 60 -17.04 16.46 -5.86
N ALA A 61 -16.35 17.33 -6.62
CA ALA A 61 -15.55 18.40 -6.06
C ALA A 61 -16.38 19.43 -5.26
N THR A 62 -17.64 19.67 -5.64
CA THR A 62 -18.54 20.58 -4.93
C THR A 62 -19.01 20.00 -3.60
N HIS A 63 -19.30 18.70 -3.53
CA HIS A 63 -19.80 18.06 -2.30
C HIS A 63 -18.70 17.51 -1.40
N HIS A 64 -17.55 17.18 -1.96
CA HIS A 64 -16.41 16.60 -1.27
C HIS A 64 -15.15 17.38 -1.64
N PRO A 65 -14.74 18.39 -0.84
CA PRO A 65 -13.54 19.17 -1.13
C PRO A 65 -12.28 18.28 -1.16
N VAL A 66 -12.30 17.18 -0.41
CA VAL A 66 -11.30 16.11 -0.45
C VAL A 66 -12.03 14.80 -0.77
N TYR A 67 -11.65 14.15 -1.87
CA TYR A 67 -12.21 12.86 -2.27
C TYR A 67 -11.20 11.75 -1.97
N VAL A 68 -11.58 10.75 -1.16
CA VAL A 68 -10.72 9.59 -0.85
C VAL A 68 -11.08 8.43 -1.78
N ASP A 69 -10.10 7.93 -2.52
CA ASP A 69 -10.27 6.83 -3.46
C ASP A 69 -10.11 5.46 -2.76
N ALA A 70 -11.24 4.77 -2.59
CA ALA A 70 -11.27 3.43 -1.99
C ALA A 70 -10.58 2.36 -2.87
N ASN A 71 -10.36 2.64 -4.16
CA ASN A 71 -9.74 1.70 -5.08
C ASN A 71 -8.22 1.88 -5.17
N VAL A 72 -7.66 2.94 -4.60
CA VAL A 72 -6.23 3.22 -4.68
C VAL A 72 -5.66 3.45 -3.28
N TRP A 73 -4.63 2.68 -2.91
CA TRP A 73 -4.00 2.80 -1.59
C TRP A 73 -2.52 2.43 -1.62
N LEU A 74 -1.79 2.86 -0.60
CA LEU A 74 -0.45 2.39 -0.27
C LEU A 74 -0.53 1.23 0.71
N GLU A 75 0.29 0.20 0.48
CA GLU A 75 0.40 -0.96 1.34
C GLU A 75 1.86 -1.43 1.46
N GLU A 76 2.21 -1.93 2.63
CA GLU A 76 3.53 -2.46 2.94
C GLU A 76 3.67 -3.92 2.51
N PHE A 77 4.80 -4.20 1.88
CA PHE A 77 5.22 -5.52 1.43
C PHE A 77 6.61 -5.86 1.94
N PHE A 78 6.83 -7.17 2.12
CA PHE A 78 8.12 -7.72 2.46
C PHE A 78 8.72 -8.48 1.29
N CYS A 79 9.98 -8.15 1.01
CA CYS A 79 10.83 -8.86 0.07
C CYS A 79 11.91 -9.59 0.88
N LYS A 80 12.28 -10.82 0.48
CA LYS A 80 13.36 -11.56 1.17
C LYS A 80 14.71 -10.84 1.04
N VAL A 81 14.91 -10.11 -0.05
CA VAL A 81 16.17 -9.41 -0.37
C VAL A 81 16.16 -7.98 0.17
N ASP A 82 15.12 -7.21 -0.16
CA ASP A 82 15.07 -5.76 0.11
C ASP A 82 14.39 -5.42 1.46
N LEU A 83 14.10 -6.46 2.27
CA LEU A 83 13.36 -6.41 3.53
C LEU A 83 11.95 -5.85 3.38
N LYS A 84 11.80 -4.54 3.25
CA LYS A 84 10.52 -3.82 3.31
C LYS A 84 10.39 -2.81 2.17
N MET A 85 9.23 -2.79 1.53
CA MET A 85 8.90 -1.84 0.48
C MET A 85 7.42 -1.46 0.48
N TRP A 86 7.11 -0.34 -0.14
CA TRP A 86 5.75 0.16 -0.26
C TRP A 86 5.32 0.20 -1.70
N LEU A 87 4.15 -0.37 -1.95
CA LEU A 87 3.54 -0.37 -3.27
C LEU A 87 2.25 0.42 -3.24
N ARG A 88 2.04 1.21 -4.30
CA ARG A 88 0.72 1.71 -4.64
C ARG A 88 -0.05 0.60 -5.32
N LEU A 89 -1.18 0.24 -4.74
CA LEU A 89 -2.15 -0.68 -5.32
C LEU A 89 -3.33 0.09 -5.89
N SER A 90 -3.81 -0.35 -7.05
CA SER A 90 -5.05 0.13 -7.64
C SER A 90 -5.94 -1.03 -8.06
N LYS A 91 -7.18 -1.04 -7.61
CA LYS A 91 -8.18 -2.04 -7.95
C LYS A 91 -8.90 -1.65 -9.24
N ALA A 92 -8.76 -2.48 -10.26
CA ALA A 92 -9.49 -2.34 -11.52
C ALA A 92 -10.94 -2.84 -11.38
N SER A 93 -11.77 -2.55 -12.37
CA SER A 93 -13.20 -2.91 -12.39
C SER A 93 -13.44 -4.42 -12.44
N ASP A 94 -12.51 -5.18 -13.01
CA ASP A 94 -12.49 -6.64 -13.03
C ASP A 94 -12.06 -7.27 -11.69
N GLY A 95 -11.65 -6.45 -10.72
CA GLY A 95 -11.20 -6.87 -9.40
C GLY A 95 -9.71 -7.20 -9.31
N LEU A 96 -8.94 -7.09 -10.42
CA LEU A 96 -7.50 -7.26 -10.40
C LEU A 96 -6.82 -6.06 -9.71
N LEU A 97 -5.73 -6.34 -8.99
CA LEU A 97 -4.91 -5.32 -8.36
C LEU A 97 -3.69 -5.03 -9.22
N HIS A 98 -3.53 -3.80 -9.66
CA HIS A 98 -2.26 -3.36 -10.25
C HIS A 98 -1.37 -2.78 -9.16
N SER A 99 -0.08 -3.09 -9.23
CA SER A 99 0.91 -2.63 -8.26
C SER A 99 2.05 -1.89 -8.95
N ARG A 100 2.47 -0.77 -8.38
CA ARG A 100 3.74 -0.09 -8.73
C ARG A 100 4.43 0.42 -7.47
N LEU A 101 5.72 0.72 -7.56
CA LEU A 101 6.42 1.39 -6.46
C LEU A 101 5.71 2.69 -6.09
N ALA A 102 5.56 2.90 -4.77
CA ALA A 102 5.07 4.16 -4.24
C ALA A 102 6.06 5.28 -4.59
N THR A 103 5.55 6.38 -5.11
CA THR A 103 6.30 7.59 -5.40
C THR A 103 6.03 8.64 -4.32
N GLN A 104 6.88 9.64 -4.18
CA GLN A 104 6.67 10.75 -3.25
C GLN A 104 5.29 11.41 -3.41
N ALA A 105 4.84 11.61 -4.65
CA ALA A 105 3.52 12.16 -4.93
C ALA A 105 2.36 11.27 -4.41
N ASP A 106 2.56 9.96 -4.26
CA ASP A 106 1.56 9.07 -3.66
C ASP A 106 1.52 9.25 -2.14
N TRP A 107 2.68 9.45 -1.50
CA TRP A 107 2.80 9.68 -0.06
C TRP A 107 2.14 10.98 0.36
N GLU A 108 2.40 12.07 -0.37
CA GLU A 108 1.78 13.38 -0.13
C GLU A 108 0.26 13.35 -0.24
N ARG A 109 -0.29 12.40 -1.01
CA ARG A 109 -1.74 12.20 -1.21
C ARG A 109 -2.34 11.18 -0.27
N SER A 110 -1.63 10.74 0.74
CA SER A 110 -2.09 9.72 1.68
C SER A 110 -2.18 10.33 3.10
N VAL A 111 -3.28 10.06 3.80
CA VAL A 111 -3.52 10.62 5.14
C VAL A 111 -2.99 9.66 6.20
N LYS A 112 -2.25 10.18 7.20
CA LYS A 112 -1.69 9.42 8.34
C LYS A 112 -0.70 8.32 7.95
N THR A 113 -0.12 8.37 6.77
CA THR A 113 0.88 7.38 6.34
C THR A 113 2.26 7.82 6.82
N PRO A 114 3.01 6.98 7.55
CA PRO A 114 4.40 7.27 7.85
C PRO A 114 5.21 7.18 6.56
N ASP A 115 5.61 8.33 6.01
CA ASP A 115 6.57 8.39 4.91
C ASP A 115 7.89 7.72 5.37
N PRO A 116 8.38 6.68 4.68
CA PRO A 116 9.57 5.95 5.08
C PRO A 116 10.87 6.75 4.88
N ASP A 117 10.85 7.76 4.01
CA ASP A 117 12.02 8.60 3.69
C ASP A 117 12.08 9.84 4.58
N LEU A 118 10.94 10.29 5.10
CA LEU A 118 10.88 11.38 6.07
C LEU A 118 10.97 10.83 7.51
N PRO A 119 11.90 11.34 8.35
CA PRO A 119 11.88 11.03 9.76
C PRO A 119 10.53 11.46 10.36
N ASN A 120 9.94 10.61 11.21
CA ASN A 120 8.75 10.97 11.95
C ASN A 120 9.01 12.26 12.75
N SER A 121 8.28 13.33 12.43
CA SER A 121 8.46 14.65 13.03
C SER A 121 8.19 14.71 14.53
N THR A 122 7.51 13.69 15.08
CA THR A 122 7.27 13.55 16.52
C THR A 122 8.40 12.84 17.26
N VAL A 123 9.37 12.27 16.54
CA VAL A 123 10.52 11.57 17.12
C VAL A 123 11.68 12.56 17.23
N SER A 124 12.25 12.69 18.44
CA SER A 124 13.42 13.56 18.64
C SER A 124 14.60 13.11 17.77
N GLU A 125 15.41 14.07 17.33
CA GLU A 125 16.61 13.80 16.54
C GLU A 125 17.54 12.78 17.23
N PHE A 126 17.60 12.80 18.55
CA PHE A 126 18.32 11.82 19.36
C PHE A 126 17.82 10.38 19.14
N THR A 127 16.50 10.17 19.23
CA THR A 127 15.89 8.85 19.06
C THR A 127 16.05 8.34 17.62
N TYR A 128 15.92 9.23 16.64
CA TYR A 128 16.16 8.93 15.23
C TYR A 128 17.62 8.52 14.95
N ARG A 129 18.59 9.22 15.53
CA ARG A 129 20.02 8.86 15.40
C ARG A 129 20.33 7.51 16.04
N MET A 130 19.70 7.19 17.17
CA MET A 130 19.94 5.93 17.89
C MET A 130 19.31 4.71 17.18
N SER A 131 18.13 4.83 16.59
CA SER A 131 17.48 3.72 15.87
C SER A 131 18.25 3.29 14.62
N ARG A 132 18.96 4.21 13.95
CA ARG A 132 19.81 3.91 12.79
C ARG A 132 21.16 3.29 13.14
N ARG A 133 21.60 3.33 14.40
CA ARG A 133 22.87 2.72 14.84
C ARG A 133 22.80 1.19 15.02
N THR A 134 21.61 0.63 15.10
CA THR A 134 21.38 -0.81 15.36
C THR A 134 21.89 -1.73 14.24
N GLY A 135 22.18 -1.20 13.05
CA GLY A 135 22.77 -1.96 11.93
C GLY A 135 24.29 -2.16 12.01
N GLN A 136 25.02 -1.47 12.89
CA GLN A 136 26.48 -1.58 12.98
C GLN A 136 26.97 -2.73 13.88
N HIS A 137 26.09 -3.38 14.65
CA HIS A 137 26.50 -4.45 15.57
C HIS A 137 26.52 -5.85 14.93
N LEU A 138 25.89 -6.05 13.77
CA LEU A 138 25.90 -7.35 13.05
C LEU A 138 27.10 -7.51 12.10
N ALA A 139 27.77 -6.43 11.71
CA ALA A 139 28.97 -6.47 10.85
C ALA A 139 30.26 -6.84 11.59
N ARG A 140 30.19 -7.22 12.87
CA ARG A 140 31.36 -7.61 13.70
C ARG A 140 31.44 -9.11 14.02
N TYR A 141 30.50 -9.92 13.52
CA TYR A 141 30.51 -11.39 13.69
C TYR A 141 30.73 -12.15 12.37
N GLU A 142 31.46 -11.54 11.44
CA GLU A 142 32.17 -12.27 10.37
C GLU A 142 33.67 -11.94 10.50
N MET A 143 34.33 -12.64 11.43
CA MET A 143 35.77 -12.91 11.41
C MET A 143 35.98 -14.36 11.82
#